data_AF-A0A940A1I4-F1
#
_entry.id   AF-A0A940A1I4-F1
#
_cell.length_a   1.000
_cell.length_b   1.000
_cell.length_c   1.000
_cell.angle_alpha   90.00
_cell.angle_beta   90.00
_cell.angle_gamma   90.00
#
_symmetry.space_group_name_H-M   'P 1'
#
loop_
_entity.id
_entity.type
_entity.pdbx_description
1 polymer ?
#
loop_
_entity_poly.entity_id
_entity_poly.type
_entity_poly.pdbx_seq_one_letter_code
_entity_poly.pdbx_strand_id
1 'polypeptide(L)' 'QTVTFLWRMAGKPAPKSNKSKFSDIKEKDYFYKATIWASEKKIVAGYDDGTFKPQGKCLRRQMVTFLYKYDKFVNGKG' A
#
# COMPACT_ATOMS: atom_id res chain seq x y z
N GLN A 1 -7.49 -4.49 -1.39
CA GLN A 1 -7.56 -4.50 -2.87
C GLN A 1 -6.89 -3.29 -3.53
N THR A 2 -7.09 -2.06 -3.05
CA THR A 2 -6.39 -0.84 -3.54
C THR A 2 -4.88 -0.98 -3.65
N VAL A 3 -4.22 -1.46 -2.60
CA VAL A 3 -2.75 -1.53 -2.54
C VAL A 3 -2.19 -2.45 -3.63
N THR A 4 -2.93 -3.52 -3.95
CA THR A 4 -2.62 -4.45 -5.03
C THR A 4 -2.74 -3.78 -6.40
N PHE A 5 -3.72 -2.89 -6.58
CA PHE A 5 -3.89 -2.15 -7.84
C PHE A 5 -2.74 -1.15 -8.05
N LEU A 6 -2.39 -0.36 -7.04
CA LEU A 6 -1.23 0.55 -7.08
C LEU A 6 0.07 -0.20 -7.36
N TRP A 7 0.28 -1.31 -6.65
CA TRP A 7 1.45 -2.17 -6.88
C TRP A 7 1.51 -2.71 -8.30
N ARG A 8 0.36 -3.07 -8.89
CA ARG A 8 0.26 -3.48 -10.30
C ARG A 8 0.56 -2.34 -11.27
N MET A 9 0.04 -1.14 -11.03
CA MET A 9 0.34 0.05 -11.85
C MET A 9 1.83 0.42 -11.81
N ALA A 10 2.48 0.25 -10.66
CA ALA A 10 3.91 0.47 -10.51
C ALA A 10 4.80 -0.62 -11.15
N GLY A 11 4.21 -1.62 -11.83
CA GLY A 11 4.95 -2.71 -12.48
C GLY A 11 5.25 -3.90 -11.57
N LYS A 12 4.51 -4.06 -10.46
CA LYS A 12 4.70 -5.12 -9.46
C LYS A 12 6.14 -5.20 -8.90
N PRO A 13 6.73 -4.06 -8.47
CA PRO A 13 8.10 -4.05 -7.95
C PRO A 13 8.24 -4.95 -6.72
N ALA A 14 9.33 -5.69 -6.62
CA ALA A 14 9.61 -6.47 -5.42
C ALA A 14 9.84 -5.52 -4.22
N PRO A 15 9.17 -5.74 -3.08
CA PRO A 15 9.52 -5.04 -1.84
C PRO A 15 10.96 -5.37 -1.43
N LYS A 16 11.61 -4.45 -0.71
CA LYS A 16 12.96 -4.68 -0.17
C LYS A 16 12.94 -5.65 1.01
N SER A 17 11.88 -5.62 1.80
CA SER A 17 11.62 -6.52 2.92
C SER A 17 10.75 -7.71 2.47
N ASN A 18 11.03 -8.87 3.06
CA ASN A 18 10.19 -10.06 2.91
C ASN A 18 9.15 -10.20 4.04
N LYS A 19 9.18 -9.30 5.03
CA LYS A 19 8.28 -9.30 6.18
C LYS A 19 7.40 -8.07 6.21
N SER A 20 6.09 -8.31 6.40
CA SER A 20 5.12 -7.28 6.76
C SER A 20 5.40 -6.76 8.16
N LYS A 21 5.19 -5.46 8.36
CA LYS A 21 5.20 -4.84 9.69
C LYS A 21 3.83 -4.93 10.39
N PHE A 22 2.80 -5.34 9.65
CA PHE A 22 1.43 -5.44 10.12
C PHE A 22 1.12 -6.86 10.58
N SER A 23 0.53 -6.99 11.77
CA SER A 23 0.25 -8.28 12.43
C SER A 23 -0.93 -9.04 11.81
N ASP A 24 -1.82 -8.34 11.12
CA ASP A 24 -3.04 -8.87 10.50
C ASP A 24 -2.87 -9.20 9.00
N ILE A 25 -1.64 -9.13 8.49
CA ILE A 25 -1.26 -9.47 7.12
C ILE A 25 -0.50 -10.80 7.12
N LYS A 26 -1.01 -11.81 6.41
CA LYS A 26 -0.39 -13.14 6.34
C LYS A 26 0.41 -13.30 5.05
N GLU A 27 1.52 -14.02 5.08
CA GLU A 27 2.37 -14.29 3.89
C GLU A 27 1.61 -14.90 2.70
N LYS A 28 0.53 -15.63 3.02
CA LYS A 28 -0.35 -16.30 2.05
C LYS A 28 -1.30 -15.34 1.33
N ASP A 29 -1.45 -14.11 1.83
CA ASP A 29 -2.36 -13.13 1.26
C ASP A 29 -1.83 -12.63 -0.08
N TYR A 30 -2.69 -12.60 -1.10
CA TYR A 30 -2.32 -12.11 -2.44
C TYR A 30 -1.85 -10.64 -2.45
N PHE A 31 -2.17 -9.88 -1.42
CA PHE A 31 -1.75 -8.48 -1.21
C PHE A 31 -0.53 -8.34 -0.31
N TYR A 32 0.08 -9.43 0.17
CA TYR A 32 1.22 -9.42 1.08
C TYR A 32 2.38 -8.57 0.56
N LYS A 33 2.93 -8.93 -0.60
CA LYS A 33 4.06 -8.20 -1.24
C LYS A 33 3.69 -6.75 -1.56
N ALA A 34 2.47 -6.53 -2.03
CA ALA A 34 1.97 -5.19 -2.34
C ALA A 34 1.91 -4.30 -1.09
N THR A 35 1.51 -4.87 0.05
CA THR A 35 1.39 -4.15 1.32
C THR A 35 2.76 -3.78 1.89
N ILE A 36 3.73 -4.69 1.80
CA ILE A 36 5.12 -4.40 2.20
C ILE A 36 5.69 -3.28 1.33
N TRP A 37 5.58 -3.41 0.01
CA TRP A 37 6.08 -2.39 -0.92
C TRP A 37 5.45 -1.03 -0.67
N ALA A 38 4.12 -0.99 -0.49
CA ALA A 38 3.41 0.24 -0.21
C ALA A 38 3.81 0.86 1.14
N SER A 39 4.08 0.04 2.15
CA SER A 39 4.59 0.51 3.45
C SER A 39 5.98 1.14 3.32
N GLU A 40 6.88 0.49 2.57
CA GLU A 40 8.22 1.02 2.29
C GLU A 40 8.18 2.36 1.55
N LYS A 41 7.25 2.49 0.60
CA LYS A 41 7.02 3.74 -0.14
C LYS A 41 6.24 4.79 0.64
N LYS A 42 5.88 4.51 1.90
CA LYS A 42 5.03 5.37 2.74
C LYS A 42 3.67 5.68 2.10
N ILE A 43 3.21 4.80 1.21
CA ILE A 43 1.87 4.82 0.61
C ILE A 43 0.86 4.24 1.60
N VAL A 44 1.27 3.41 2.56
CA VAL A 44 0.39 2.97 3.65
C VAL A 44 1.15 2.98 4.98
N ALA A 45 0.51 3.51 6.02
CA ALA A 45 1.08 3.57 7.37
C ALA A 45 0.50 2.50 8.31
N GLY A 46 -0.70 1.98 7.99
CA GLY A 46 -1.48 1.15 8.92
C GLY A 46 -2.10 1.97 10.03
N TYR A 47 -2.50 1.29 11.10
CA TYR A 47 -3.09 1.87 12.30
C TYR A 47 -2.11 1.77 13.47
N ASP A 48 -2.32 2.60 14.50
CA ASP A 48 -1.44 2.66 15.68
C ASP A 48 -1.43 1.35 16.49
N ASP A 49 -2.43 0.48 16.29
CA ASP A 49 -2.49 -0.87 16.85
C ASP A 49 -1.61 -1.90 16.11
N GLY A 50 -0.82 -1.47 15.13
CA GLY A 50 0.08 -2.33 14.34
C GLY A 50 -0.64 -3.16 13.29
N THR A 51 -1.90 -2.84 12.97
CA THR A 51 -2.68 -3.53 11.93
C THR A 51 -2.82 -2.71 10.65
N PHE A 52 -3.12 -3.38 9.54
CA PHE A 52 -3.43 -2.77 8.24
C PHE A 52 -4.94 -2.68 7.97
N LYS A 53 -5.72 -3.59 8.58
CA LYS A 53 -7.17 -3.81 8.41
C LYS A 53 -7.57 -3.93 6.94
N PRO A 54 -7.07 -4.94 6.19
CA PRO A 54 -7.34 -5.11 4.76
C PRO A 54 -8.83 -5.29 4.41
N GLN A 55 -9.64 -5.74 5.39
CA GLN A 55 -11.09 -5.94 5.29
C GLN A 55 -11.91 -4.76 5.85
N GLY A 56 -11.27 -3.78 6.49
CA GLY A 56 -11.94 -2.58 6.99
C GLY A 56 -12.43 -1.74 5.82
N LYS A 57 -13.72 -1.36 5.82
CA LYS A 57 -14.42 -0.56 4.79
C LYS A 57 -13.79 0.80 4.44
N CYS A 58 -12.63 1.17 4.99
CA CYS A 58 -12.05 2.50 4.92
C CYS A 58 -10.80 2.56 4.05
N LEU A 59 -10.96 2.42 2.73
CA LEU A 59 -9.87 2.71 1.76
C LEU A 59 -10.30 3.66 0.63
N ARG A 60 -11.60 3.95 0.44
CA ARG A 60 -12.04 4.88 -0.64
C ARG A 60 -11.60 6.33 -0.41
N ARG A 61 -11.74 6.86 0.81
CA ARG A 61 -11.32 8.24 1.10
C ARG A 61 -9.79 8.40 1.16
N GLN A 62 -9.07 7.42 1.71
CA GLN A 62 -7.60 7.43 1.70
C GLN A 62 -7.02 7.16 0.29
N MET A 63 -7.73 6.40 -0.56
CA MET A 63 -7.33 6.17 -1.96
C MET A 63 -7.16 7.44 -2.76
N VAL A 64 -8.11 8.38 -2.64
CA VAL A 64 -8.05 9.63 -3.40
C VAL A 64 -6.83 10.44 -2.96
N THR A 65 -6.49 10.43 -1.67
CA THR A 65 -5.27 11.06 -1.17
C THR A 65 -4.00 10.40 -1.72
N PHE A 66 -3.96 9.06 -1.81
CA PHE A 66 -2.80 8.37 -2.38
C PHE A 66 -2.68 8.53 -3.90
N LEU A 67 -3.80 8.52 -4.63
CA LEU A 67 -3.84 8.77 -6.07
C LEU A 67 -3.44 10.21 -6.37
N TYR A 68 -3.94 11.19 -5.60
CA TYR A 68 -3.57 12.60 -5.71
C TYR A 68 -2.08 12.83 -5.43
N LYS A 69 -1.52 12.16 -4.41
CA LYS A 69 -0.07 12.22 -4.13
C LYS A 69 0.77 11.53 -5.20
N TYR A 70 0.30 10.42 -5.78
CA TYR A 70 1.00 9.71 -6.86
C TYR A 70 0.97 10.51 -8.17
N ASP A 71 -0.16 11.10 -8.52
CA ASP A 71 -0.27 12.03 -9.65
C ASP A 71 0.70 13.21 -9.51
N LYS A 72 0.76 13.83 -8.32
CA LYS A 72 1.76 14.86 -8.00
C LYS A 72 3.21 14.36 -8.14
N PHE A 73 3.50 13.11 -7.80
CA PHE A 73 4.84 12.53 -7.94
C PHE A 73 5.22 12.25 -9.41
N VAL A 74 4.27 11.81 -10.23
CA VAL A 74 4.52 11.47 -11.64
C VAL A 74 4.47 12.71 -12.55
N ASN A 75 3.55 13.65 -12.28
CA ASN A 75 3.27 14.80 -13.15
C ASN A 75 3.79 16.15 -12.59
N GLY A 76 4.35 16.19 -11.38
CA GLY A 76 4.84 17.41 -10.72
C GLY A 76 6.22 17.91 -11.15
N LYS A 77 6.77 17.44 -12.28
CA LYS A 77 7.88 18.11 -12.97
C LYS A 77 7.29 19.10 -13.99
N GLY A 78 6.92 20.28 -13.49
CA GLY A 78 6.70 21.50 -14.26
C GLY A 78 7.50 22.60 -13.60
#